data_AF-A0A524KRL8-F1
#
_entry.id   AF-A0A524KRL8-F1
#
_cell.length_a   1.000
_cell.length_b   1.000
_cell.length_c   1.000
_cell.angle_alpha   90.00
_cell.angle_beta   90.00
_cell.angle_gamma   90.00
#
_symmetry.space_group_name_H-M   'P 1'
#
loop_
_entity.id
_entity.type
_entity.pdbx_description
1 polymer ?
#
loop_
_entity_poly.entity_id
_entity_poly.type
_entity_poly.pdbx_seq_one_letter_code
_entity_poly.pdbx_strand_id
1 'polypeptide(L)'
;MSAPVRAADTSGVTAVAAEELDKRSKQAEASQGQSGGMSDSSVRVLMTYAFSLIPETTPGPDGKPLPVDKSDANKFVIPGEDARLVIRAATRSAYADVCGLPDLAQANYQAMMTAEEAKKSWSREQLLMINALHLFAVSYFTGNATIIEEPGTTDEPAAAADGTTTVTKEAGSPETAAEDQQTRQVKAPPPPKCPPEQKQKVENAINAYVQAAQAGPAKQ
;
A
#
# COMPACT_ATOMS: atom_id res chain seq x y z
N MET A 1 -17.96 -65.47 -25.19
CA MET A 1 -16.79 -65.32 -24.30
C MET A 1 -16.44 -63.84 -24.25
N SER A 2 -16.56 -63.24 -23.06
CA SER A 2 -16.38 -61.80 -22.83
C SER A 2 -14.93 -61.35 -22.98
N ALA A 3 -14.70 -60.17 -23.53
CA ALA A 3 -13.41 -59.47 -23.53
C ALA A 3 -13.61 -58.00 -23.08
N PRO A 4 -12.59 -57.37 -22.47
CA PRO A 4 -12.77 -56.32 -21.47
C PRO A 4 -12.81 -54.89 -22.04
N VAL A 5 -13.51 -54.01 -21.32
CA VAL A 5 -13.48 -52.56 -21.51
C VAL A 5 -12.10 -52.04 -21.12
N ARG A 6 -11.42 -51.35 -22.05
CA ARG A 6 -10.17 -50.60 -21.79
C ARG A 6 -10.47 -49.35 -20.97
N ALA A 7 -9.73 -49.17 -19.87
CA ALA A 7 -9.65 -47.92 -19.13
C ALA A 7 -9.03 -46.82 -20.01
N ALA A 8 -9.61 -45.63 -19.98
CA ALA A 8 -9.05 -44.45 -20.60
C ALA A 8 -7.89 -43.90 -19.75
N ASP A 9 -6.77 -43.66 -20.42
CA ASP A 9 -5.54 -43.05 -19.92
C ASP A 9 -5.80 -41.68 -19.25
N THR A 10 -5.61 -41.60 -17.94
CA THR A 10 -5.60 -40.33 -17.17
C THR A 10 -4.19 -39.74 -17.03
N SER A 11 -3.22 -40.26 -17.77
CA SER A 11 -1.78 -39.94 -17.64
C SER A 11 -1.39 -38.57 -18.21
N GLY A 12 -2.28 -37.90 -18.95
CA GLY A 12 -1.97 -36.63 -19.61
C GLY A 12 -2.22 -35.37 -18.77
N VAL A 13 -3.09 -35.40 -17.77
CA VAL A 13 -3.54 -34.18 -17.05
C VAL A 13 -2.59 -33.81 -15.91
N THR A 14 -1.88 -34.78 -15.33
CA THR A 14 -0.91 -34.54 -14.24
C THR A 14 0.42 -33.98 -14.73
N ALA A 15 0.85 -34.33 -15.95
CA ALA A 15 2.11 -33.86 -16.52
C ALA A 15 2.10 -32.34 -16.81
N VAL A 16 0.99 -31.82 -17.35
CA VAL A 16 0.82 -30.38 -17.61
C VAL A 16 0.72 -29.55 -16.33
N ALA A 17 0.15 -30.11 -15.25
CA ALA A 17 0.07 -29.43 -13.96
C ALA A 17 1.44 -29.33 -13.26
N ALA A 18 2.26 -30.38 -13.35
CA ALA A 18 3.61 -30.37 -12.82
C ALA A 18 4.54 -29.41 -13.59
N GLU A 19 4.42 -29.36 -14.92
CA GLU A 19 5.24 -28.46 -15.74
C GLU A 19 4.88 -26.97 -15.54
N GLU A 20 3.60 -26.64 -15.32
CA GLU A 20 3.15 -25.28 -14.98
C GLU A 20 3.61 -24.83 -13.58
N LEU A 21 3.65 -25.76 -12.61
CA LEU A 21 4.17 -25.47 -11.28
C LEU A 21 5.69 -25.24 -11.29
N ASP A 22 6.43 -25.99 -12.10
CA ASP A 22 7.88 -25.81 -12.28
C ASP A 22 8.20 -24.48 -12.98
N LYS A 23 7.40 -24.09 -13.98
CA LYS A 23 7.47 -22.76 -14.62
C LYS A 23 7.17 -21.62 -13.65
N ARG A 24 6.15 -21.76 -12.80
CA ARG A 24 5.83 -20.75 -11.77
C ARG A 24 6.89 -20.67 -10.68
N SER A 25 7.51 -21.79 -10.34
CA SER A 25 8.60 -21.84 -9.36
C SER A 25 9.87 -21.19 -9.92
N LYS A 26 10.22 -21.45 -11.19
CA LYS A 26 11.33 -20.76 -11.88
C LYS A 26 11.04 -19.28 -12.15
N GLN A 27 9.78 -18.89 -12.33
CA GLN A 27 9.39 -17.47 -12.40
C GLN A 27 9.46 -16.78 -11.02
N ALA A 28 9.25 -17.52 -9.93
CA ALA A 28 9.48 -17.04 -8.56
C ALA A 28 10.97 -16.91 -8.22
N GLU A 29 11.83 -17.79 -8.78
CA GLU A 29 13.29 -17.75 -8.58
C GLU A 29 13.98 -16.72 -9.50
N ALA A 30 13.49 -16.53 -10.74
CA ALA A 30 13.97 -15.47 -11.65
C ALA A 30 13.52 -14.06 -11.24
N SER A 31 12.62 -13.93 -10.24
CA SER A 31 12.18 -12.66 -9.68
C SER A 31 13.11 -12.13 -8.57
N GLN A 32 14.24 -12.80 -8.26
CA GLN A 32 15.22 -12.32 -7.28
C GLN A 32 16.15 -11.20 -7.78
N GLY A 33 15.83 -10.54 -8.90
CA GLY A 33 16.60 -9.41 -9.47
C GLY A 33 15.78 -8.21 -9.96
N GLN A 34 14.45 -8.23 -9.85
CA GLN A 34 13.59 -7.09 -10.16
C GLN A 34 12.55 -6.94 -9.05
N SER A 35 12.71 -5.88 -8.25
CA SER A 35 11.77 -5.48 -7.22
C SER A 35 10.36 -5.36 -7.82
N GLY A 36 9.49 -6.35 -7.59
CA GLY A 36 8.06 -6.31 -7.86
C GLY A 36 7.31 -5.35 -6.93
N GLY A 37 7.89 -4.16 -6.70
CA GLY A 37 7.38 -3.10 -5.86
C GLY A 37 6.90 -1.90 -6.69
N MET A 38 6.26 -0.96 -6.01
CA MET A 38 5.76 0.27 -6.62
C MET A 38 6.90 1.10 -7.25
N SER A 39 6.65 1.70 -8.42
CA SER A 39 7.63 2.55 -9.12
C SER A 39 8.04 3.78 -8.28
N ASP A 40 9.27 4.28 -8.47
CA ASP A 40 9.74 5.48 -7.76
C ASP A 40 8.81 6.68 -7.96
N SER A 41 8.28 6.82 -9.18
CA SER A 41 7.32 7.87 -9.53
C SER A 41 6.05 7.76 -8.68
N SER A 42 5.45 6.57 -8.61
CA SER A 42 4.22 6.35 -7.83
C SER A 42 4.44 6.56 -6.32
N VAL A 43 5.61 6.14 -5.80
CA VAL A 43 5.97 6.37 -4.39
C VAL A 43 6.06 7.88 -4.11
N ARG A 44 6.73 8.64 -4.98
CA ARG A 44 6.85 10.10 -4.84
C ARG A 44 5.49 10.77 -4.86
N VAL A 45 4.60 10.39 -5.77
CA VAL A 45 3.24 10.94 -5.83
C VAL A 45 2.49 10.69 -4.52
N LEU A 46 2.50 9.45 -4.00
CA LEU A 46 1.85 9.15 -2.71
C LEU A 46 2.44 9.97 -1.56
N MET A 47 3.76 10.17 -1.53
CA MET A 47 4.42 11.03 -0.52
C MET A 47 4.00 12.50 -0.64
N THR A 48 3.83 13.02 -1.85
CA THR A 48 3.36 14.40 -2.07
C THR A 48 1.94 14.58 -1.52
N TYR A 49 1.02 13.66 -1.80
CA TYR A 49 -0.33 13.72 -1.22
C TYR A 49 -0.31 13.52 0.29
N ALA A 50 0.53 12.61 0.79
CA ALA A 50 0.70 12.40 2.23
C ALA A 50 1.17 13.68 2.95
N PHE A 51 2.09 14.45 2.35
CA PHE A 51 2.57 15.71 2.92
C PHE A 51 1.42 16.70 3.20
N SER A 52 0.40 16.72 2.34
CA SER A 52 -0.77 17.60 2.51
C SER A 52 -1.61 17.26 3.75
N LEU A 53 -1.56 16.01 4.22
CA LEU A 53 -2.29 15.53 5.39
C LEU A 53 -1.57 15.79 6.72
N ILE A 54 -0.30 16.22 6.67
CA ILE A 54 0.45 16.52 7.89
C ILE A 54 -0.18 17.75 8.57
N PRO A 55 -0.58 17.65 9.86
CA PRO A 55 -1.23 18.75 10.56
C PRO A 55 -0.25 19.89 10.84
N GLU A 56 -0.76 21.13 10.91
CA GLU A 56 0.02 22.33 11.21
C GLU A 56 0.56 22.35 12.66
N THR A 57 -0.04 21.56 13.55
CA THR A 57 0.41 21.39 14.94
C THR A 57 0.34 19.93 15.34
N THR A 58 1.24 19.52 16.23
CA THR A 58 1.24 18.16 16.80
C THR A 58 1.47 18.22 18.31
N PRO A 59 1.00 17.23 19.08
CA PRO A 59 1.28 17.17 20.51
C PRO A 59 2.79 17.10 20.76
N GLY A 60 3.30 18.01 21.58
CA GLY A 60 4.67 17.97 22.07
C GLY A 60 4.85 16.97 23.22
N PRO A 61 6.09 16.78 23.68
CA PRO A 61 6.40 15.91 24.82
C PRO A 61 5.60 16.27 26.10
N ASP A 62 5.31 17.56 26.27
CA ASP A 62 4.55 18.10 27.40
C ASP A 62 3.02 18.08 27.16
N GLY A 63 2.54 17.48 26.08
CA GLY A 63 1.14 17.46 25.67
C GLY A 63 0.62 18.78 25.06
N LYS A 64 1.45 19.82 25.01
CA LYS A 64 1.10 21.12 24.40
C LYS A 64 1.25 21.07 22.87
N PRO A 65 0.43 21.81 22.12
CA PRO A 65 0.57 21.89 20.67
C PRO A 65 1.91 22.53 20.29
N LEU A 66 2.69 21.83 19.47
CA LEU A 66 3.92 22.31 18.86
C LEU A 66 3.68 22.55 17.37
N PRO A 67 4.07 23.70 16.81
CA PRO A 67 3.94 23.95 15.38
C PRO A 67 4.78 22.96 14.57
N VAL A 68 4.30 22.70 13.35
CA VAL A 68 5.00 21.92 12.33
C VAL A 68 5.38 22.87 11.20
N ASP A 69 6.68 23.06 11.00
CA ASP A 69 7.18 23.91 9.92
C ASP A 69 7.11 23.16 8.58
N LYS A 70 6.05 23.40 7.82
CA LYS A 70 5.84 22.82 6.48
C LYS A 70 6.45 23.66 5.34
N SER A 71 7.17 24.75 5.67
CA SER A 71 7.80 25.59 4.64
C SER A 71 9.00 24.93 3.96
N ASP A 72 9.63 23.95 4.62
CA ASP A 72 10.72 23.15 4.08
C ASP A 72 10.31 21.68 3.97
N ALA A 73 9.74 21.31 2.83
CA ALA A 73 9.31 19.95 2.53
C ALA A 73 10.46 18.92 2.59
N ASN A 74 11.72 19.33 2.39
CA ASN A 74 12.86 18.41 2.40
C ASN A 74 13.07 17.77 3.77
N LYS A 75 12.65 18.43 4.86
CA LYS A 75 12.71 17.88 6.23
C LYS A 75 11.83 16.64 6.42
N PHE A 76 10.84 16.44 5.55
CA PHE A 76 9.85 15.38 5.63
C PHE A 76 10.14 14.22 4.68
N VAL A 77 11.08 14.38 3.75
CA VAL A 77 11.39 13.34 2.77
C VAL A 77 11.99 12.13 3.49
N ILE A 78 11.40 10.97 3.23
CA ILE A 78 11.92 9.66 3.61
C ILE A 78 12.49 8.96 2.36
N PRO A 79 13.49 8.07 2.50
CA PRO A 79 13.99 7.27 1.39
C PRO A 79 12.89 6.44 0.72
N GLY A 80 13.01 6.26 -0.60
CA GLY A 80 11.99 5.55 -1.39
C GLY A 80 11.74 4.11 -0.92
N GLU A 81 12.77 3.39 -0.47
CA GLU A 81 12.63 2.03 0.05
C GLU A 81 11.85 1.99 1.38
N ASP A 82 12.08 2.93 2.29
CA ASP A 82 11.30 3.06 3.52
C ASP A 82 9.85 3.46 3.22
N ALA A 83 9.64 4.39 2.27
CA ALA A 83 8.29 4.73 1.82
C ALA A 83 7.55 3.50 1.26
N ARG A 84 8.21 2.64 0.47
CA ARG A 84 7.62 1.38 -0.01
C ARG A 84 7.27 0.42 1.13
N LEU A 85 8.07 0.37 2.20
CA LEU A 85 7.77 -0.43 3.39
C LEU A 85 6.50 0.08 4.08
N VAL A 86 6.39 1.39 4.27
CA VAL A 86 5.21 2.05 4.85
C VAL A 86 3.97 1.79 3.98
N ILE A 87 4.07 1.96 2.66
CA ILE A 87 2.98 1.70 1.70
C ILE A 87 2.53 0.24 1.78
N ARG A 88 3.46 -0.73 1.87
CA ARG A 88 3.10 -2.16 2.05
C ARG A 88 2.36 -2.41 3.37
N ALA A 89 2.78 -1.77 4.46
CA ALA A 89 2.07 -1.86 5.73
C ALA A 89 0.67 -1.23 5.64
N ALA A 90 0.53 -0.09 4.97
CA ALA A 90 -0.75 0.55 4.71
C ALA A 90 -1.67 -0.34 3.87
N THR A 91 -1.16 -0.95 2.81
CA THR A 91 -1.91 -1.91 1.99
C THR A 91 -2.47 -3.07 2.84
N ARG A 92 -1.68 -3.66 3.75
CA ARG A 92 -2.19 -4.69 4.69
C ARG A 92 -3.34 -4.16 5.56
N SER A 93 -3.22 -2.93 6.05
CA SER A 93 -4.25 -2.28 6.87
C SER A 93 -5.53 -2.07 6.06
N ALA A 94 -5.41 -1.58 4.82
CA ALA A 94 -6.54 -1.42 3.90
C ALA A 94 -7.26 -2.75 3.61
N TYR A 95 -6.51 -3.83 3.38
CA TYR A 95 -7.09 -5.17 3.23
C TYR A 95 -7.85 -5.61 4.49
N ALA A 96 -7.29 -5.37 5.68
CA ALA A 96 -7.97 -5.69 6.94
C ALA A 96 -9.26 -4.88 7.12
N ASP A 97 -9.24 -3.58 6.85
CA ASP A 97 -10.42 -2.72 6.94
C ASP A 97 -11.54 -3.21 6.03
N VAL A 98 -11.21 -3.49 4.77
CA VAL A 98 -12.19 -3.99 3.79
C VAL A 98 -12.68 -5.41 4.12
N CYS A 99 -11.86 -6.21 4.81
CA CYS A 99 -12.23 -7.53 5.32
C CYS A 99 -12.97 -7.51 6.67
N GLY A 100 -13.23 -6.33 7.25
CA GLY A 100 -13.90 -6.20 8.55
C GLY A 100 -13.04 -6.69 9.72
N LEU A 101 -11.75 -6.38 9.69
CA LEU A 101 -10.73 -6.74 10.68
C LEU A 101 -10.03 -5.48 11.25
N PRO A 102 -10.75 -4.49 11.79
CA PRO A 102 -10.17 -3.20 12.19
C PRO A 102 -9.10 -3.33 13.28
N ASP A 103 -9.25 -4.27 14.22
CA ASP A 103 -8.25 -4.51 15.27
C ASP A 103 -6.90 -4.96 14.68
N LEU A 104 -6.93 -5.74 13.58
CA LEU A 104 -5.73 -6.15 12.87
C LEU A 104 -5.14 -5.03 12.04
N ALA A 105 -5.97 -4.17 11.45
CA ALA A 105 -5.49 -2.95 10.79
C ALA A 105 -4.73 -2.05 11.79
N GLN A 106 -5.30 -1.85 12.98
CA GLN A 106 -4.68 -1.09 14.06
C GLN A 106 -3.39 -1.77 14.56
N ALA A 107 -3.41 -3.07 14.82
CA ALA A 107 -2.22 -3.81 15.27
C ALA A 107 -1.08 -3.74 14.24
N ASN A 108 -1.40 -3.85 12.95
CA ASN A 108 -0.43 -3.70 11.86
C ASN A 108 0.16 -2.28 11.81
N TYR A 109 -0.67 -1.25 11.94
CA TYR A 109 -0.20 0.14 12.02
C TYR A 109 0.73 0.37 13.21
N GLN A 110 0.34 -0.08 14.41
CA GLN A 110 1.14 0.07 15.62
C GLN A 110 2.48 -0.67 15.51
N ALA A 111 2.48 -1.88 14.96
CA ALA A 111 3.71 -2.64 14.72
C ALA A 111 4.66 -1.90 13.77
N MET A 112 4.13 -1.29 12.70
CA MET A 112 4.90 -0.47 11.77
C MET A 112 5.49 0.77 12.46
N MET A 113 4.66 1.59 13.11
CA MET A 113 5.13 2.81 13.77
C MET A 113 6.15 2.50 14.88
N THR A 114 5.92 1.46 15.68
CA THR A 114 6.86 1.03 16.73
C THR A 114 8.21 0.62 16.13
N ALA A 115 8.19 -0.13 15.02
CA ALA A 115 9.41 -0.54 14.33
C ALA A 115 10.17 0.66 13.74
N GLU A 116 9.46 1.62 13.14
CA GLU A 116 10.07 2.83 12.58
C GLU A 116 10.66 3.72 13.68
N GLU A 117 9.94 3.97 14.77
CA GLU A 117 10.45 4.71 15.93
C GLU A 117 11.67 4.03 16.57
N ALA A 118 11.68 2.69 16.63
CA ALA A 118 12.79 1.92 17.16
C ALA A 118 14.09 2.05 16.34
N LYS A 119 14.01 2.43 15.05
CA LYS A 119 15.21 2.71 14.23
C LYS A 119 16.00 3.90 14.74
N LYS A 120 15.37 4.86 15.43
CA LYS A 120 15.98 6.09 15.97
C LYS A 120 16.76 6.94 14.94
N SER A 121 16.53 6.69 13.66
CA SER A 121 17.16 7.39 12.53
C SER A 121 16.26 8.48 11.93
N TRP A 122 14.99 8.52 12.33
CA TRP A 122 14.00 9.46 11.80
C TRP A 122 13.98 10.76 12.60
N SER A 123 13.89 11.88 11.89
CA SER A 123 13.48 13.15 12.50
C SER A 123 12.00 13.11 12.92
N ARG A 124 11.58 14.09 13.73
CA ARG A 124 10.17 14.27 14.08
C ARG A 124 9.32 14.47 12.82
N GLU A 125 9.80 15.30 11.89
CA GLU A 125 9.14 15.61 10.62
C GLU A 125 9.00 14.36 9.74
N GLN A 126 10.01 13.51 9.70
CA GLN A 126 9.97 12.24 8.96
C GLN A 126 8.99 11.23 9.58
N LEU A 127 8.90 11.15 10.91
CA LEU A 127 7.87 10.32 11.57
C LEU A 127 6.45 10.81 11.25
N LEU A 128 6.25 12.13 11.15
CA LEU A 128 4.96 12.69 10.70
C LEU A 128 4.66 12.31 9.25
N MET A 129 5.65 12.34 8.37
CA MET A 129 5.51 11.86 6.99
C MET A 129 5.16 10.37 6.94
N ILE A 130 5.84 9.51 7.72
CA ILE A 130 5.57 8.07 7.78
C ILE A 130 4.11 7.80 8.18
N ASN A 131 3.65 8.47 9.23
CA ASN A 131 2.26 8.36 9.68
C ASN A 131 1.27 8.84 8.60
N ALA A 132 1.49 10.04 8.05
CA ALA A 132 0.62 10.60 7.01
C ALA A 132 0.60 9.75 5.73
N LEU A 133 1.74 9.18 5.35
CA LEU A 133 1.86 8.28 4.20
C LEU A 133 1.07 6.99 4.42
N HIS A 134 1.13 6.43 5.62
CA HIS A 134 0.30 5.27 5.95
C HIS A 134 -1.19 5.60 5.84
N LEU A 135 -1.64 6.67 6.49
CA LEU A 135 -3.06 7.09 6.48
C LEU A 135 -3.57 7.35 5.05
N PHE A 136 -2.80 8.10 4.25
CA PHE A 136 -3.15 8.36 2.87
C PHE A 136 -3.22 7.06 2.06
N ALA A 137 -2.20 6.21 2.17
CA ALA A 137 -2.15 4.96 1.43
C ALA A 137 -3.29 4.01 1.82
N VAL A 138 -3.68 3.93 3.10
CA VAL A 138 -4.87 3.17 3.52
C VAL A 138 -6.10 3.70 2.79
N SER A 139 -6.36 5.01 2.88
CA SER A 139 -7.50 5.65 2.21
C SER A 139 -7.50 5.42 0.69
N TYR A 140 -6.32 5.50 0.06
CA TYR A 140 -6.13 5.24 -1.36
C TYR A 140 -6.46 3.78 -1.72
N PHE A 141 -5.98 2.80 -0.95
CA PHE A 141 -6.19 1.38 -1.24
C PHE A 141 -7.58 0.85 -0.86
N THR A 142 -8.28 1.49 0.07
CA THR A 142 -9.69 1.18 0.35
C THR A 142 -10.65 1.83 -0.65
N GLY A 143 -10.14 2.67 -1.57
CA GLY A 143 -10.93 3.42 -2.55
C GLY A 143 -11.62 4.67 -1.99
N ASN A 144 -11.19 5.15 -0.82
CA ASN A 144 -11.68 6.39 -0.20
C ASN A 144 -10.94 7.65 -0.68
N ALA A 145 -9.81 7.49 -1.38
CA ALA A 145 -9.07 8.58 -2.02
C ALA A 145 -8.70 8.22 -3.46
N THR A 146 -8.80 9.20 -4.37
CA THR A 146 -8.36 9.10 -5.77
C THR A 146 -7.33 10.19 -6.06
N ILE A 147 -6.35 9.86 -6.90
CA ILE A 147 -5.31 10.78 -7.34
C ILE A 147 -5.68 11.25 -8.75
N ILE A 148 -5.92 12.55 -8.90
CA ILE A 148 -6.14 13.19 -10.20
C ILE A 148 -4.86 13.99 -10.51
N GLU A 149 -4.07 13.50 -11.46
CA GLU A 149 -2.96 14.28 -12.01
C GLU A 149 -3.50 15.15 -13.15
N GLU A 150 -3.47 16.47 -12.97
CA GLU A 150 -3.73 17.42 -14.06
C GLU A 150 -2.53 17.42 -15.03
N PRO A 151 -2.75 17.36 -16.35
CA PRO A 151 -1.67 17.30 -17.32
C PRO A 151 -0.99 18.67 -17.47
N GLY A 152 0.25 18.77 -16.95
CA GLY A 152 1.26 19.69 -17.45
C GLY A 152 1.44 21.01 -16.68
N THR A 153 2.43 21.04 -15.79
CA THR A 153 3.42 22.12 -15.76
C THR A 153 4.64 21.65 -14.97
N THR A 154 5.79 21.63 -15.64
CA THR A 154 7.11 21.40 -15.05
C THR A 154 7.60 22.74 -14.45
N ASP A 155 8.23 22.63 -13.28
CA ASP A 155 9.06 23.61 -12.55
C ASP A 155 8.36 24.73 -11.73
N GLU A 156 8.86 24.85 -10.49
CA GLU A 156 8.57 25.76 -9.36
C GLU A 156 7.50 25.38 -8.30
N PRO A 157 7.80 25.59 -6.99
CA PRO A 157 7.00 25.11 -5.88
C PRO A 157 5.79 26.03 -5.69
N ALA A 158 4.60 25.50 -5.93
CA ALA A 158 3.36 26.23 -5.68
C ALA A 158 3.24 26.52 -4.17
N ALA A 159 3.46 27.79 -3.85
CA ALA A 159 3.08 28.42 -2.61
C ALA A 159 1.60 28.17 -2.29
N ALA A 160 1.31 28.09 -1.00
CA ALA A 160 -0.02 27.90 -0.43
C ALA A 160 -1.09 28.81 -1.04
N ALA A 161 -2.25 28.25 -1.35
CA ALA A 161 -3.53 28.94 -1.23
C ALA A 161 -4.70 27.94 -1.22
N ASP A 162 -5.50 28.11 -0.17
CA ASP A 162 -6.92 27.81 -0.03
C ASP A 162 -7.47 26.38 -0.16
N GLY A 163 -8.23 26.02 0.85
CA GLY A 163 -8.88 24.74 0.97
C GLY A 163 -10.02 24.57 -0.02
N THR A 164 -10.00 23.46 -0.73
CA THR A 164 -11.17 22.63 -1.02
C THR A 164 -10.64 21.26 -1.42
N THR A 165 -10.54 20.35 -0.44
CA THR A 165 -10.46 18.93 -0.73
C THR A 165 -11.88 18.50 -1.10
N THR A 166 -12.22 18.50 -2.38
CA THR A 166 -13.41 17.82 -2.87
C THR A 166 -13.19 16.32 -2.76
N VAL A 167 -13.61 15.74 -1.63
CA VAL A 167 -13.90 14.32 -1.51
C VAL A 167 -15.23 14.08 -2.24
N THR A 168 -15.17 13.77 -3.53
CA THR A 168 -16.38 13.38 -4.26
C THR A 168 -16.74 11.94 -3.89
N LYS A 169 -17.69 11.80 -2.97
CA LYS A 169 -18.42 10.54 -2.76
C LYS A 169 -19.45 10.40 -3.89
N GLU A 170 -19.16 9.59 -4.90
CA GLU A 170 -20.21 9.10 -5.80
C GLU A 170 -20.33 7.58 -5.72
N ALA A 171 -21.51 7.17 -5.26
CA ALA A 171 -22.07 5.86 -5.48
C ALA A 171 -22.79 5.88 -6.84
N GLY A 172 -22.47 4.94 -7.74
CA GLY A 172 -23.29 4.66 -8.92
C GLY A 172 -22.50 4.38 -10.19
N SER A 173 -22.44 3.10 -10.59
CA SER A 173 -22.37 2.68 -11.99
C SER A 173 -23.74 2.95 -12.67
N PRO A 174 -23.86 3.08 -14.02
CA PRO A 174 -23.16 2.27 -15.02
C PRO A 174 -22.56 3.02 -16.24
N GLU A 175 -21.77 2.23 -16.99
CA GLU A 175 -21.13 2.44 -18.30
C GLU A 175 -21.64 3.59 -19.20
N THR A 176 -20.69 4.36 -19.75
CA THR A 176 -20.62 4.57 -21.20
C THR A 176 -19.20 4.94 -21.61
N ALA A 177 -18.71 4.27 -22.65
CA ALA A 177 -17.45 4.54 -23.32
C ALA A 177 -17.52 5.85 -24.11
N ALA A 178 -16.48 6.68 -24.00
CA ALA A 178 -16.04 7.57 -25.05
C ALA A 178 -14.54 7.87 -24.82
N GLU A 179 -13.76 7.61 -25.86
CA GLU A 179 -12.32 7.85 -25.96
C GLU A 179 -11.95 9.34 -25.91
N ASP A 180 -10.66 9.53 -25.64
CA ASP A 180 -9.78 10.64 -25.99
C ASP A 180 -9.47 11.73 -24.93
N GLN A 181 -8.15 11.93 -24.79
CA GLN A 181 -7.39 12.86 -23.95
C GLN A 181 -6.95 12.37 -22.54
N GLN A 182 -5.67 12.01 -22.56
CA GLN A 182 -4.78 11.41 -21.57
C GLN A 182 -4.60 12.25 -20.30
N THR A 183 -5.53 12.15 -19.35
CA THR A 183 -5.20 12.35 -17.93
C THR A 183 -4.49 11.09 -17.43
N ARG A 184 -3.26 11.21 -16.91
CA ARG A 184 -2.60 10.11 -16.18
C ARG A 184 -3.28 9.97 -14.81
N GLN A 185 -4.54 9.56 -14.80
CA GLN A 185 -5.18 9.18 -13.54
C GLN A 185 -4.48 7.93 -13.02
N VAL A 186 -3.68 8.07 -11.96
CA VAL A 186 -3.26 6.94 -11.14
C VAL A 186 -4.49 6.50 -10.36
N LYS A 187 -5.35 5.74 -11.05
CA LYS A 187 -6.62 5.27 -10.50
C LYS A 187 -6.33 4.37 -9.30
N ALA A 188 -6.98 4.68 -8.19
CA ALA A 188 -6.97 3.82 -7.01
C ALA A 188 -7.32 2.38 -7.41
N PRO A 189 -6.58 1.37 -6.94
CA PRO A 189 -6.94 -0.01 -7.21
C PRO A 189 -8.33 -0.28 -6.63
N PRO A 190 -9.15 -1.11 -7.29
CA PRO A 190 -10.48 -1.42 -6.78
C PRO A 190 -10.38 -2.02 -5.38
N PRO A 191 -11.30 -1.67 -4.46
CA PRO A 191 -11.28 -2.22 -3.12
C PRO A 191 -11.33 -3.74 -3.18
N PRO A 192 -10.52 -4.44 -2.37
CA PRO A 192 -10.42 -5.88 -2.44
C PRO A 192 -11.74 -6.55 -2.02
N LYS A 193 -12.17 -7.57 -2.77
CA LYS A 193 -13.26 -8.43 -2.32
C LYS A 193 -12.72 -9.37 -1.24
N CYS A 194 -13.41 -9.46 -0.11
CA CYS A 194 -13.00 -10.29 1.03
C CYS A 194 -13.93 -11.49 1.26
N PRO A 195 -13.89 -12.54 0.41
CA PRO A 195 -14.47 -13.83 0.76
C PRO A 195 -13.72 -14.47 1.95
N PRO A 196 -14.29 -15.47 2.63
CA PRO A 196 -13.72 -16.06 3.85
C PRO A 196 -12.26 -16.52 3.70
N GLU A 197 -11.91 -17.11 2.56
CA GLU A 197 -10.53 -17.54 2.28
C GLU A 197 -9.53 -16.38 2.19
N GLN A 198 -9.96 -15.23 1.65
CA GLN A 198 -9.11 -14.03 1.59
C GLN A 198 -8.97 -13.39 2.96
N LYS A 199 -10.05 -13.38 3.76
CA LYS A 199 -10.01 -12.90 5.14
C LYS A 199 -8.95 -13.63 5.96
N GLN A 200 -8.90 -14.97 5.85
CA GLN A 200 -7.87 -15.77 6.54
C GLN A 200 -6.45 -15.45 6.05
N LYS A 201 -6.26 -15.21 4.75
CA LYS A 201 -4.95 -14.82 4.20
C LYS A 201 -4.49 -13.47 4.75
N VAL A 202 -5.39 -12.49 4.82
CA VAL A 202 -5.11 -11.15 5.37
C VAL A 202 -4.74 -11.26 6.85
N GLU A 203 -5.53 -12.01 7.62
CA GLU A 203 -5.25 -12.26 9.04
C GLU A 203 -3.88 -12.90 9.27
N ASN A 204 -3.57 -13.98 8.55
CA ASN A 204 -2.28 -14.65 8.66
C ASN A 204 -1.11 -13.73 8.27
N ALA A 205 -1.26 -12.94 7.21
CA ALA A 205 -0.23 -12.03 6.74
C ALA A 205 0.06 -10.90 7.73
N ILE A 206 -0.98 -10.35 8.37
CA ILE A 206 -0.82 -9.32 9.40
C ILE A 206 -0.22 -9.91 10.66
N ASN A 207 -0.73 -11.05 11.13
CA ASN A 207 -0.20 -11.70 12.34
C ASN A 207 1.28 -12.05 12.18
N ALA A 208 1.69 -12.57 11.01
CA ALA A 208 3.09 -12.83 10.72
C ALA A 208 3.95 -11.54 10.75
N TYR A 209 3.45 -10.44 10.16
CA TYR A 209 4.15 -9.16 10.19
C TYR A 209 4.28 -8.58 11.61
N VAL A 210 3.20 -8.59 12.38
CA VAL A 210 3.18 -8.10 13.77
C VAL A 210 4.13 -8.92 14.65
N GLN A 211 4.11 -10.25 14.53
CA GLN A 211 5.05 -11.13 15.25
C GLN A 211 6.50 -10.85 14.86
N ALA A 212 6.79 -10.69 13.57
CA ALA A 212 8.13 -10.37 13.09
C ALA A 212 8.61 -9.00 13.59
N ALA A 213 7.73 -7.99 13.62
CA ALA A 213 8.05 -6.66 14.15
C ALA A 213 8.34 -6.69 15.66
N GLN A 214 7.60 -7.51 16.42
CA GLN A 214 7.80 -7.66 17.87
C GLN A 214 9.07 -8.45 18.23
N ALA A 215 9.49 -9.39 17.38
CA ALA A 215 10.72 -10.16 17.60
C ALA A 215 12.00 -9.31 17.50
N GLY A 216 11.89 -8.09 16.93
CA GLY A 216 13.03 -7.20 16.69
C GLY A 216 13.96 -7.72 15.60
N PRO A 217 14.93 -6.90 15.13
CA PRO A 217 15.96 -7.40 14.23
C PRO A 217 16.79 -8.43 14.99
N ALA A 218 16.80 -9.67 14.49
CA ALA A 218 17.79 -10.66 14.93
C ALA A 218 19.16 -10.02 14.73
N LYS A 219 19.95 -9.92 15.82
CA LYS A 219 21.33 -9.44 15.76
C LYS A 219 22.08 -10.32 14.74
N GLN A 220 22.34 -9.77 13.56
CA GLN A 220 23.36 -10.30 12.64
C GLN A 220 24.73 -9.75 13.05
#